data_AF-A0A1F9VT72-F1
#
_entry.id   AF-A0A1F9VT72-F1
#
_cell.length_a   1.000
_cell.length_b   1.000
_cell.length_c   1.000
_cell.angle_alpha   90.00
_cell.angle_beta   90.00
_cell.angle_gamma   90.00
#
_symmetry.space_group_name_H-M   'P 1'
#
loop_
_entity.id
_entity.type
_entity.pdbx_description
1 polymer ?
#
loop_
_entity_poly.entity_id
_entity_poly.type
_entity_poly.pdbx_seq_one_letter_code
_entity_poly.pdbx_strand_id
1 'polypeptide(L)'
;MSFPPGVYVKAGGQAKMMKDNFKALASVLVLALFFAYIILAIQFESFLWPALILVRIPLSLIGISLALLLTGSALGITVIIGILILAGIEVLHGVVLLTFIQELMAGGLPLEKAVVEGAVLRMRPILMTFFVGIMGLLPLALGLGEGTELLKPMAIAVIGGLLFSMYLTFYFMPAAFTLLMERKAARTPGRG
;
A
#
# COMPACT_ATOMS: atom_id res chain seq x y z
N MET A 1 -5.67 23.76 33.34
CA MET A 1 -6.74 24.78 33.30
C MET A 1 -8.08 24.05 33.24
N SER A 2 -8.79 23.98 34.37
CA SER A 2 -10.13 23.39 34.49
C SER A 2 -11.18 24.46 34.21
N PHE A 3 -11.98 24.26 33.15
CA PHE A 3 -13.03 25.18 32.74
C PHE A 3 -14.29 25.01 33.61
N PRO A 4 -15.08 26.08 33.83
CA PRO A 4 -16.33 26.01 34.58
C PRO A 4 -17.37 25.12 33.87
N PRO A 5 -18.24 24.42 34.64
CA PRO A 5 -19.23 23.50 34.09
C PRO A 5 -20.18 24.22 33.12
N GLY A 6 -20.24 23.73 31.88
CA GLY A 6 -21.06 24.31 30.79
C GLY A 6 -20.28 25.01 29.68
N VAL A 7 -18.97 25.25 29.86
CA VAL A 7 -18.10 25.84 28.83
C VAL A 7 -17.27 24.76 28.15
N TYR A 8 -17.56 24.48 26.88
CA TYR A 8 -16.77 23.57 26.05
C TYR A 8 -15.85 24.37 25.13
N VAL A 9 -14.54 24.21 25.27
CA VAL A 9 -13.57 24.72 24.31
C VAL A 9 -13.56 23.79 23.10
N LYS A 10 -14.07 24.26 21.97
CA LYS A 10 -14.01 23.56 20.69
C LYS A 10 -12.94 24.23 19.84
N ALA A 11 -11.94 23.46 19.38
CA ALA A 11 -10.94 23.97 18.45
C ALA A 11 -11.64 24.45 17.15
N GLY A 12 -11.62 25.76 16.89
CA GLY A 12 -12.27 26.40 15.74
C GLY A 12 -11.31 26.64 14.56
N GLY A 13 -11.85 27.07 13.42
CA GLY A 13 -11.07 27.49 12.24
C GLY A 13 -10.30 26.35 11.57
N GLN A 14 -8.97 26.45 11.54
CA GLN A 14 -8.08 25.55 10.78
C GLN A 14 -8.07 24.11 11.32
N ALA A 15 -8.12 23.90 12.63
CA ALA A 15 -8.14 22.55 13.21
C ALA A 15 -9.43 21.78 12.86
N LYS A 16 -10.57 22.48 12.80
CA LYS A 16 -11.84 21.91 12.35
C LYS A 16 -11.81 21.56 10.86
N MET A 17 -11.35 22.49 10.01
CA MET A 17 -11.19 22.24 8.58
C MET A 17 -10.25 21.05 8.32
N MET A 18 -9.15 20.93 9.08
CA MET A 18 -8.24 19.79 8.96
C MET A 18 -8.91 18.47 9.32
N LYS A 19 -9.69 18.42 10.41
CA LYS A 19 -10.44 17.22 10.80
C LYS A 19 -11.49 16.84 9.75
N ASP A 20 -12.22 17.81 9.23
CA ASP A 20 -13.27 17.58 8.23
C ASP A 20 -12.65 17.06 6.91
N ASN A 21 -11.55 17.66 6.45
CA ASN A 21 -10.80 17.21 5.28
C ASN A 21 -10.17 15.82 5.48
N PHE A 22 -9.62 15.54 6.66
CA PHE A 22 -9.07 14.22 6.99
C PHE A 22 -10.15 13.14 6.88
N LYS A 23 -11.34 13.40 7.44
CA LYS A 23 -12.49 12.48 7.35
C LYS A 23 -12.93 12.28 5.90
N ALA A 24 -12.99 13.36 5.12
CA ALA A 24 -13.34 13.28 3.71
C ALA A 24 -12.34 12.41 2.93
N LEU A 25 -11.04 12.67 3.03
CA LEU A 25 -10.02 11.89 2.34
C LEU A 25 -9.94 10.44 2.83
N ALA A 26 -10.12 10.19 4.12
CA ALA A 26 -10.21 8.83 4.65
C ALA A 26 -11.41 8.08 4.04
N SER A 27 -12.55 8.75 3.86
CA SER A 27 -13.70 8.15 3.18
C SER A 27 -13.42 7.84 1.70
N VAL A 28 -12.69 8.72 1.01
CA VAL A 28 -12.25 8.50 -0.37
C VAL A 28 -11.31 7.29 -0.45
N LEU A 29 -10.36 7.15 0.48
CA LEU A 29 -9.47 5.99 0.55
C LEU A 29 -10.26 4.70 0.71
N VAL A 30 -11.19 4.63 1.67
CA VAL A 30 -12.01 3.44 1.88
C VAL A 30 -12.82 3.10 0.62
N LEU A 31 -13.43 4.09 -0.02
CA LEU A 31 -14.21 3.89 -1.23
C LEU A 31 -13.33 3.43 -2.42
N ALA A 32 -12.14 4.01 -2.57
CA ALA A 32 -11.17 3.62 -3.59
C ALA A 32 -10.72 2.17 -3.40
N LEU A 33 -10.40 1.76 -2.17
CA LEU A 33 -10.02 0.39 -1.83
C LEU A 33 -11.19 -0.59 -2.05
N PHE A 34 -12.43 -0.16 -1.77
CA PHE A 34 -13.62 -0.95 -2.03
C PHE A 34 -13.84 -1.20 -3.52
N PHE A 35 -13.76 -0.17 -4.36
CA PHE A 35 -13.86 -0.35 -5.82
C PHE A 35 -12.69 -1.16 -6.37
N ALA A 36 -11.47 -0.92 -5.89
CA ALA A 36 -10.31 -1.74 -6.25
C ALA A 36 -10.56 -3.22 -5.90
N TYR A 37 -11.09 -3.52 -4.72
CA TYR A 37 -11.43 -4.89 -4.33
C TYR A 37 -12.39 -5.56 -5.33
N ILE A 38 -13.47 -4.87 -5.72
CA ILE A 38 -14.46 -5.41 -6.66
C ILE A 38 -13.82 -5.69 -8.02
N ILE A 39 -13.08 -4.73 -8.57
CA ILE A 39 -12.42 -4.87 -9.87
C ILE A 39 -11.45 -6.05 -9.83
N LEU A 40 -10.65 -6.16 -8.77
CA LEU A 40 -9.70 -7.26 -8.59
C LEU A 40 -10.40 -8.61 -8.39
N ALA A 41 -11.54 -8.65 -7.68
CA ALA A 41 -12.30 -9.88 -7.48
C ALA A 41 -12.86 -10.44 -8.78
N ILE A 42 -13.31 -9.54 -9.67
CA ILE A 42 -13.72 -9.89 -11.03
C ILE A 42 -12.51 -10.35 -11.83
N GLN A 43 -11.41 -9.59 -11.79
CA GLN A 43 -10.18 -9.88 -12.55
C GLN A 43 -9.57 -11.26 -12.23
N PHE A 44 -9.57 -11.64 -10.95
CA PHE A 44 -8.95 -12.88 -10.47
C PHE A 44 -9.97 -14.02 -10.29
N GLU A 45 -11.24 -13.78 -10.58
CA GLU A 45 -12.37 -14.70 -10.31
C GLU A 45 -12.30 -15.29 -8.88
N SER A 46 -11.86 -14.48 -7.92
CA SER A 46 -11.54 -14.93 -6.58
C SER A 46 -11.63 -13.80 -5.57
N PHE A 47 -12.18 -14.10 -4.39
CA PHE A 47 -12.25 -13.16 -3.28
C PHE A 47 -10.97 -13.13 -2.41
N LEU A 48 -10.11 -14.15 -2.54
CA LEU A 48 -8.90 -14.30 -1.72
C LEU A 48 -7.72 -13.50 -2.26
N TRP A 49 -7.50 -13.52 -3.57
CA TRP A 49 -6.38 -12.80 -4.20
C TRP A 49 -6.46 -11.28 -4.05
N PRO A 50 -7.62 -10.63 -4.25
CA PRO A 50 -7.79 -9.21 -3.98
C PRO A 50 -7.51 -8.86 -2.52
N ALA A 51 -8.01 -9.67 -1.58
CA ALA A 51 -7.80 -9.44 -0.16
C ALA A 51 -6.30 -9.50 0.18
N LEU A 52 -5.57 -10.46 -0.40
CA LEU A 52 -4.12 -10.58 -0.21
C LEU A 52 -3.35 -9.35 -0.71
N ILE A 53 -3.74 -8.79 -1.85
CA ILE A 53 -3.15 -7.55 -2.38
C ILE A 53 -3.44 -6.38 -1.42
N LEU A 54 -4.69 -6.19 -1.04
CA LEU A 54 -5.12 -5.02 -0.26
C LEU A 54 -4.60 -5.04 1.18
N VAL A 55 -4.34 -6.20 1.78
CA VAL A 55 -3.74 -6.31 3.14
C VAL A 55 -2.33 -5.70 3.20
N ARG A 56 -1.63 -5.56 2.07
CA ARG A 56 -0.31 -4.93 2.05
C ARG A 56 -0.36 -3.43 2.33
N ILE A 57 -1.44 -2.76 1.93
CA ILE A 57 -1.61 -1.31 2.08
C ILE A 57 -1.62 -0.87 3.56
N PRO A 58 -2.42 -1.47 4.46
CA PRO A 58 -2.33 -1.12 5.88
C PRO A 58 -0.98 -1.51 6.49
N LEU A 59 -0.32 -2.56 5.99
CA LEU A 59 1.02 -2.94 6.45
C LEU A 59 2.08 -1.91 6.03
N SER A 60 1.97 -1.28 4.86
CA SER A 60 2.92 -0.26 4.42
C SER A 60 2.79 1.08 5.13
N LEU A 61 1.70 1.30 5.86
CA LEU A 61 1.59 2.41 6.81
C LEU A 61 2.70 2.37 7.87
N ILE A 62 3.27 1.20 8.16
CA ILE A 62 4.45 1.06 9.03
C ILE A 62 5.64 1.82 8.43
N GLY A 63 5.90 1.65 7.13
CA GLY A 63 6.97 2.35 6.41
C GLY A 63 6.75 3.86 6.36
N ILE A 64 5.51 4.29 6.12
CA ILE A 64 5.12 5.71 6.13
C ILE A 64 5.37 6.31 7.52
N SER A 65 4.87 5.64 8.57
CA SER A 65 4.99 6.12 9.94
C SER A 65 6.46 6.21 10.35
N LEU A 66 7.26 5.19 10.03
CA LEU A 66 8.68 5.18 10.31
C LEU A 66 9.41 6.33 9.60
N ALA A 67 9.14 6.55 8.31
CA ALA A 67 9.78 7.63 7.56
C ALA A 67 9.41 9.02 8.11
N LEU A 68 8.14 9.26 8.43
CA LEU A 68 7.70 10.52 9.02
C LEU A 68 8.30 10.76 10.40
N LEU A 69 8.42 9.71 11.23
CA LEU A 69 9.08 9.79 12.53
C LEU A 69 10.57 10.12 12.39
N LEU A 70 11.28 9.48 11.45
CA LEU A 70 12.70 9.71 11.22
C LEU A 70 12.99 11.12 10.68
N THR A 71 12.11 11.67 9.85
CA THR A 71 12.27 13.03 9.29
C THR A 71 11.62 14.13 10.13
N GLY A 72 10.96 13.79 11.24
CA GLY A 72 10.22 14.73 12.07
C GLY A 72 9.06 15.44 11.35
N SER A 73 8.51 14.83 10.29
CA SER A 73 7.45 15.42 9.48
C SER A 73 6.07 15.14 10.08
N ALA A 74 5.21 16.16 10.12
CA ALA A 74 3.88 16.04 10.69
C ALA A 74 2.93 15.21 9.82
N LEU A 75 2.07 14.42 10.48
CA LEU A 75 0.97 13.72 9.84
C LEU A 75 -0.14 14.73 9.51
N GLY A 76 -0.34 15.01 8.22
CA GLY A 76 -1.30 16.01 7.74
C GLY A 76 -2.14 15.53 6.55
N ILE A 77 -2.91 16.44 5.98
CA ILE A 77 -3.80 16.16 4.82
C ILE A 77 -2.99 15.62 3.63
N THR A 78 -1.82 16.21 3.36
CA THR A 78 -0.96 15.82 2.24
C THR A 78 -0.38 14.41 2.40
N VAL A 79 -0.17 13.94 3.63
CA VAL A 79 0.24 12.55 3.90
C VAL A 79 -0.85 11.56 3.50
N ILE A 80 -2.14 11.88 3.72
CA ILE A 80 -3.24 10.99 3.27
C ILE A 80 -3.27 10.90 1.75
N ILE A 81 -3.02 12.02 1.05
CA ILE A 81 -2.88 12.00 -0.41
C ILE A 81 -1.73 11.08 -0.83
N GLY A 82 -0.60 11.13 -0.10
CA GLY A 82 0.50 10.18 -0.29
C GLY A 82 0.09 8.72 -0.09
N ILE A 83 -0.72 8.42 0.95
CA ILE A 83 -1.27 7.07 1.18
C ILE A 83 -2.15 6.62 0.02
N LEU A 84 -2.99 7.51 -0.53
CA LEU A 84 -3.82 7.22 -1.71
C LEU A 84 -2.96 6.85 -2.93
N ILE A 85 -1.90 7.61 -3.19
CA ILE A 85 -0.97 7.36 -4.30
C ILE A 85 -0.26 6.01 -4.10
N LEU A 86 0.26 5.78 -2.89
CA LEU A 86 0.96 4.54 -2.53
C LEU A 86 0.04 3.32 -2.68
N ALA A 87 -1.21 3.42 -2.25
CA ALA A 87 -2.20 2.35 -2.40
C ALA A 87 -2.35 1.89 -3.85
N GLY A 88 -2.41 2.84 -4.80
CA GLY A 88 -2.46 2.51 -6.23
C GLY A 88 -1.20 1.79 -6.74
N ILE A 89 -0.02 2.26 -6.33
CA ILE A 89 1.26 1.63 -6.69
C ILE A 89 1.34 0.20 -6.13
N GLU A 90 0.90 -0.01 -4.89
CA GLU A 90 0.90 -1.34 -4.29
C GLU A 90 -0.07 -2.31 -4.95
N VAL A 91 -1.26 -1.84 -5.32
CA VAL A 91 -2.21 -2.63 -6.08
C VAL A 91 -1.56 -3.07 -7.39
N LEU A 92 -0.92 -2.17 -8.13
CA LEU A 92 -0.25 -2.50 -9.39
C LEU A 92 0.82 -3.58 -9.19
N HIS A 93 1.72 -3.40 -8.23
CA HIS A 93 2.79 -4.39 -7.94
C HIS A 93 2.22 -5.74 -7.53
N GLY A 94 1.16 -5.75 -6.71
CA GLY A 94 0.50 -6.97 -6.25
C GLY A 94 -0.20 -7.73 -7.36
N VAL A 95 -0.95 -7.02 -8.22
CA VAL A 95 -1.64 -7.61 -9.38
C VAL A 95 -0.64 -8.26 -10.32
N VAL A 96 0.39 -7.51 -10.74
CA VAL A 96 1.38 -8.01 -11.72
C VAL A 96 2.11 -9.26 -11.21
N LEU A 97 2.48 -9.29 -9.93
CA LEU A 97 3.14 -10.46 -9.35
C LEU A 97 2.20 -11.67 -9.27
N LEU A 98 0.97 -11.49 -8.78
CA LEU A 98 0.03 -12.60 -8.64
C LEU A 98 -0.44 -13.17 -9.98
N THR A 99 -0.76 -12.31 -10.94
CA THR A 99 -1.15 -12.76 -12.29
C THR A 99 -0.04 -13.58 -12.90
N PHE A 100 1.21 -13.16 -12.76
CA PHE A 100 2.33 -13.89 -13.34
C PHE A 100 2.60 -15.23 -12.65
N ILE A 101 2.45 -15.32 -11.32
CA ILE A 101 2.54 -16.60 -10.62
C ILE A 101 1.42 -17.55 -11.10
N GLN A 102 0.19 -17.04 -11.28
CA GLN A 102 -0.92 -17.84 -11.79
C GLN A 102 -0.68 -18.30 -13.24
N GLU A 103 -0.12 -17.45 -14.10
CA GLU A 103 0.25 -17.81 -15.46
C GLU A 103 1.30 -18.94 -15.50
N LEU A 104 2.34 -18.86 -14.66
CA LEU A 104 3.35 -19.92 -14.56
C LEU A 104 2.75 -21.24 -14.05
N MET A 105 1.86 -21.19 -13.06
CA MET A 105 1.14 -22.36 -12.58
C MET A 105 0.21 -22.95 -13.65
N ALA A 106 -0.47 -22.11 -14.42
CA ALA A 106 -1.32 -22.54 -15.55
C ALA A 106 -0.47 -23.19 -16.67
N GLY A 107 0.79 -22.78 -16.82
CA GLY A 107 1.79 -23.43 -17.67
C GLY A 107 2.31 -24.77 -17.14
N GLY A 108 1.80 -25.26 -16.00
CA GLY A 108 2.15 -26.56 -15.43
C GLY A 108 3.33 -26.53 -14.45
N LEU A 109 3.87 -25.36 -14.09
CA LEU A 109 4.91 -25.29 -13.07
C LEU A 109 4.30 -25.60 -11.68
N PRO A 110 5.00 -26.40 -10.85
CA PRO A 110 4.58 -26.62 -9.47
C PRO A 110 4.66 -25.32 -8.67
N LEU A 111 3.77 -25.19 -7.67
CA LEU A 111 3.57 -23.97 -6.87
C LEU A 111 4.88 -23.32 -6.41
N GLU A 112 5.75 -24.08 -5.76
CA GLU A 112 7.02 -23.54 -5.23
C GLU A 112 7.89 -22.92 -6.32
N LYS A 113 8.01 -23.61 -7.47
CA LYS A 113 8.80 -23.11 -8.60
C LYS A 113 8.15 -21.88 -9.22
N ALA A 114 6.83 -21.90 -9.42
CA ALA A 114 6.10 -20.77 -9.99
C ALA A 114 6.22 -19.50 -9.13
N VAL A 115 6.18 -19.65 -7.80
CA VAL A 115 6.33 -18.52 -6.86
C VAL A 115 7.75 -17.94 -6.91
N VAL A 116 8.78 -18.80 -6.87
CA VAL A 116 10.19 -18.35 -6.93
C VAL A 116 10.51 -17.71 -8.28
N GLU A 117 10.17 -18.39 -9.37
CA GLU A 117 10.45 -17.91 -10.73
C GLU A 117 9.65 -16.64 -11.04
N GLY A 118 8.39 -16.57 -10.60
CA GLY A 118 7.56 -15.39 -10.71
C GLY A 118 8.14 -14.20 -9.95
N ALA A 119 8.60 -14.40 -8.71
CA ALA A 119 9.24 -13.35 -7.93
C ALA A 119 10.54 -12.85 -8.57
N VAL A 120 11.40 -13.75 -9.06
CA VAL A 120 12.70 -13.41 -9.67
C VAL A 120 12.51 -12.63 -10.98
N LEU A 121 11.63 -13.10 -11.87
CA LEU A 121 11.40 -12.46 -13.16
C LEU A 121 10.77 -11.07 -13.01
N ARG A 122 9.92 -10.88 -12.00
CA ARG A 122 9.29 -9.59 -11.70
C ARG A 122 10.15 -8.68 -10.84
N MET A 123 11.22 -9.19 -10.23
CA MET A 123 12.11 -8.39 -9.39
C MET A 123 12.69 -7.21 -10.14
N ARG A 124 13.19 -7.41 -11.37
CA ARG A 124 13.79 -6.34 -12.18
C ARG A 124 12.76 -5.23 -12.52
N PRO A 125 11.57 -5.54 -13.07
CA PRO A 125 10.52 -4.53 -13.29
C PRO A 125 10.06 -3.79 -12.03
N ILE A 126 9.83 -4.51 -10.91
CA ILE A 126 9.33 -3.90 -9.67
C ILE A 126 10.39 -2.98 -9.05
N LEU A 127 11.66 -3.36 -9.11
CA LEU A 127 12.76 -2.49 -8.70
C LEU A 127 12.83 -1.23 -9.56
N MET A 128 12.65 -1.35 -10.86
CA MET A 128 12.65 -0.20 -11.77
C MET A 128 11.57 0.81 -11.40
N THR A 129 10.31 0.38 -11.21
CA THR A 129 9.21 1.28 -10.83
C THR A 129 9.42 1.90 -9.45
N PHE A 130 9.94 1.11 -8.52
CA PHE A 130 10.32 1.57 -7.18
C PHE A 130 11.37 2.68 -7.23
N PHE A 131 12.48 2.48 -7.96
CA PHE A 131 13.53 3.49 -8.09
C PHE A 131 13.03 4.75 -8.78
N VAL A 132 12.22 4.62 -9.84
CA VAL A 132 11.58 5.77 -10.50
C VAL A 132 10.71 6.55 -9.51
N GLY A 133 9.90 5.87 -8.70
CA GLY A 133 9.07 6.50 -7.68
C GLY A 133 9.89 7.27 -6.64
N ILE A 134 10.96 6.67 -6.12
CA ILE A 134 11.85 7.33 -5.16
C ILE A 134 12.54 8.52 -5.81
N MET A 135 13.19 8.35 -6.96
CA MET A 135 13.96 9.41 -7.61
C MET A 135 13.05 10.56 -8.07
N GLY A 136 11.82 10.28 -8.49
CA GLY A 136 10.85 11.30 -8.87
C GLY A 136 10.36 12.13 -7.68
N LEU A 137 10.29 11.55 -6.48
CA LEU A 137 9.85 12.23 -5.26
C LEU A 137 11.01 12.77 -4.41
N LEU A 138 12.24 12.36 -4.70
CA LEU A 138 13.42 12.71 -3.90
C LEU A 138 13.65 14.23 -3.80
N PRO A 139 13.59 15.04 -4.89
CA PRO A 139 13.78 16.49 -4.78
C PRO A 139 12.73 17.15 -3.88
N LEU A 140 11.49 16.65 -3.96
CA LEU A 140 10.36 17.14 -3.17
C LEU A 140 10.51 16.78 -1.69
N ALA A 141 10.99 15.57 -1.40
CA ALA A 141 11.28 15.12 -0.04
C ALA A 141 12.45 15.89 0.61
N LEU A 142 13.44 16.28 -0.20
CA LEU A 142 14.55 17.14 0.24
C LEU A 142 14.13 18.61 0.42
N GLY A 143 12.97 19.02 -0.10
CA GLY A 143 12.52 20.40 -0.07
C GLY A 143 13.28 21.31 -1.03
N LEU A 144 13.78 20.76 -2.13
CA LEU A 144 14.51 21.53 -3.14
C LEU A 144 13.51 22.30 -4.00
N GLY A 145 13.40 23.60 -3.76
CA GLY A 145 12.56 24.52 -4.55
C GLY A 145 11.51 25.26 -3.71
N GLU A 146 11.03 26.38 -4.25
CA GLU A 146 9.98 27.19 -3.63
C GLU A 146 8.64 26.43 -3.58
N GLY A 147 7.90 26.54 -2.48
CA GLY A 147 6.59 25.90 -2.31
C GLY A 147 6.61 24.40 -2.00
N THR A 148 7.78 23.79 -1.83
CA THR A 148 7.91 22.34 -1.53
C THR A 148 7.50 21.97 -0.11
N GLU A 149 7.40 22.93 0.81
CA GLU A 149 7.10 22.71 2.23
C GLU A 149 5.77 21.98 2.45
N LEU A 150 4.75 22.26 1.64
CA LEU A 150 3.42 21.65 1.76
C LEU A 150 3.43 20.18 1.31
N LEU A 151 4.23 19.86 0.30
CA LEU A 151 4.27 18.55 -0.34
C LEU A 151 5.39 17.65 0.19
N LYS A 152 6.38 18.21 0.88
CA LYS A 152 7.49 17.45 1.48
C LYS A 152 7.02 16.30 2.38
N PRO A 153 6.06 16.47 3.32
CA PRO A 153 5.56 15.36 4.12
C PRO A 153 4.90 14.24 3.29
N MET A 154 4.22 14.60 2.19
CA MET A 154 3.64 13.63 1.25
C MET A 154 4.74 12.82 0.55
N ALA A 155 5.76 13.49 0.03
CA ALA A 155 6.87 12.83 -0.66
C ALA A 155 7.61 11.86 0.27
N ILE A 156 7.91 12.29 1.49
CA ILE A 156 8.55 11.44 2.51
C ILE A 156 7.68 10.23 2.85
N ALA A 157 6.37 10.43 3.05
CA ALA A 157 5.44 9.36 3.33
C ALA A 157 5.45 8.30 2.21
N VAL A 158 5.33 8.73 0.94
CA VAL A 158 5.33 7.81 -0.20
C VAL A 158 6.65 7.07 -0.30
N ILE A 159 7.81 7.75 -0.17
CA ILE A 159 9.13 7.10 -0.22
C ILE A 159 9.27 6.05 0.90
N GLY A 160 8.88 6.39 2.13
CA GLY A 160 8.90 5.46 3.25
C GLY A 160 8.00 4.24 3.06
N GLY A 161 6.79 4.48 2.54
CA GLY A 161 5.86 3.42 2.18
C GLY A 161 6.38 2.52 1.07
N LEU A 162 6.98 3.09 0.02
CA LEU A 162 7.61 2.34 -1.06
C LEU A 162 8.76 1.45 -0.57
N LEU A 163 9.62 1.98 0.30
CA LEU A 163 10.75 1.23 0.86
C LEU A 163 10.27 0.00 1.61
N PHE A 164 9.23 0.16 2.43
CA PHE A 164 8.65 -0.95 3.17
C PHE A 164 7.82 -1.90 2.28
N SER A 165 7.11 -1.36 1.28
CA SER A 165 6.30 -2.17 0.37
C SER A 165 7.14 -3.07 -0.53
N MET A 166 8.41 -2.74 -0.76
CA MET A 166 9.36 -3.62 -1.44
C MET A 166 9.56 -4.93 -0.64
N TYR A 167 9.74 -4.84 0.67
CA TYR A 167 9.81 -6.01 1.55
C TYR A 167 8.48 -6.80 1.50
N LEU A 168 7.34 -6.11 1.56
CA LEU A 168 6.04 -6.76 1.47
C LEU A 168 5.82 -7.47 0.12
N THR A 169 6.34 -6.91 -0.97
CA THR A 169 6.17 -7.47 -2.31
C THR A 169 7.01 -8.73 -2.51
N PHE A 170 8.27 -8.73 -2.07
CA PHE A 170 9.18 -9.84 -2.34
C PHE A 170 9.18 -10.94 -1.28
N TYR A 171 8.79 -10.63 -0.05
CA TYR A 171 8.77 -11.63 1.04
C TYR A 171 7.36 -11.98 1.47
N PHE A 172 6.58 -10.97 1.89
CA PHE A 172 5.25 -11.22 2.44
C PHE A 172 4.30 -11.82 1.40
N MET A 173 4.24 -11.26 0.20
CA MET A 173 3.29 -11.70 -0.83
C MET A 173 3.56 -13.14 -1.33
N PRO A 174 4.79 -13.54 -1.70
CA PRO A 174 5.12 -14.93 -2.03
C PRO A 174 4.80 -15.90 -0.89
N ALA A 175 5.21 -15.58 0.34
CA ALA A 175 4.98 -16.45 1.50
C ALA A 175 3.48 -16.63 1.80
N ALA A 176 2.72 -15.53 1.79
CA ALA A 176 1.29 -15.56 2.04
C ALA A 176 0.53 -16.26 0.91
N PHE A 177 0.95 -16.11 -0.35
CA PHE A 177 0.39 -16.83 -1.48
C PHE A 177 0.59 -18.35 -1.34
N THR A 178 1.82 -18.79 -1.06
CA THR A 178 2.14 -20.21 -0.86
C THR A 178 1.31 -20.81 0.28
N LEU A 179 1.25 -20.14 1.43
CA LEU A 179 0.48 -20.61 2.58
C LEU A 179 -1.03 -20.71 2.29
N LEU A 180 -1.59 -19.78 1.52
CA LEU A 180 -3.00 -19.85 1.13
C LEU A 180 -3.26 -21.00 0.14
N MET A 181 -2.35 -21.24 -0.80
CA MET A 181 -2.45 -22.35 -1.75
C MET A 181 -2.32 -23.70 -1.06
N GLU A 182 -1.34 -23.87 -0.17
CA GLU A 182 -1.17 -25.09 0.62
C GLU A 182 -2.41 -25.40 1.48
N ARG A 183 -2.98 -24.38 2.14
CA ARG A 183 -4.23 -24.53 2.89
C ARG A 183 -5.40 -24.92 2.00
N LYS A 184 -5.47 -24.42 0.77
CA LYS A 184 -6.50 -24.78 -0.22
C LYS A 184 -6.33 -26.24 -0.68
N ALA A 185 -5.09 -26.68 -0.90
CA ALA A 185 -4.77 -28.07 -1.25
C ALA A 185 -5.11 -29.03 -0.11
N ALA A 186 -4.75 -28.70 1.13
CA ALA A 186 -5.05 -29.49 2.33
C ALA A 186 -6.56 -29.62 2.61
N ARG A 187 -7.37 -28.65 2.18
CA ARG A 187 -8.85 -28.68 2.28
C ARG A 187 -9.53 -29.44 1.14
N THR A 188 -8.79 -29.81 0.09
CA THR A 188 -9.32 -30.58 -1.05
C THR A 188 -8.67 -31.98 -1.12
N PRO A 189 -8.75 -32.82 -0.07
CA PRO A 189 -8.30 -34.20 -0.17
C PRO A 189 -9.39 -35.02 -0.88
N GLY A 190 -9.27 -35.20 -2.19
CA GLY A 190 -10.13 -36.14 -2.92
C GLY A 190 -10.41 -35.78 -4.37
N ARG A 191 -9.53 -36.21 -5.26
CA ARG A 191 -9.84 -36.75 -6.60
C ARG A 191 -8.56 -37.39 -7.13
N GLY A 192 -8.27 -38.57 -6.57
CA GLY A 192 -7.56 -39.62 -7.29
C GLY A 192 -8.51 -40.32 -8.23
#